data_AF-A0A7S0FVD9-F1
#
_entry.id   AF-A0A7S0FVD9-F1
#
_cell.length_a   1.000
_cell.length_b   1.000
_cell.length_c   1.000
_cell.angle_alpha   90.00
_cell.angle_beta   90.00
_cell.angle_gamma   90.00
#
_symmetry.space_group_name_H-M   'P 1'
#
loop_
_entity.id
_entity.type
_entity.pdbx_description
1 polymer ?
#
loop_
_entity_poly.entity_id
_entity_poly.type
_entity_poly.pdbx_seq_one_letter_code
_entity_poly.pdbx_strand_id
1 'polypeptide(L)'
;MLWGLPPASPGHGRHSFQPISLSEPEEGATLAAMTARSYGQSRPGTAACSKDELVKMVRRERAERQKAEELVQDLRDEVEDLQDERDMIQRALRERTDQQKKVERDVRLQTIVYRAKAQEQQISCDELARRLVKAKHEVATLAAPALGQGARQEEQVQMFDSFRHRLMQILSTGSTPKWTPRTTITVSEEMHGDPSAGIEESVAFVRLSEPVGDAGGGGPAGE
;
A
#
# COMPACT_ATOMS: atom_id res chain seq x y z
N MET A 1 -17.96 -32.55 3.60
CA MET A 1 -16.87 -31.67 3.11
C MET A 1 -16.54 -30.70 4.23
N LEU A 2 -15.51 -31.04 5.03
CA LEU A 2 -15.08 -30.25 6.18
C LEU A 2 -14.08 -29.18 5.72
N TRP A 3 -14.32 -27.94 6.15
CA TRP A 3 -13.40 -26.82 5.97
C TRP A 3 -12.27 -26.93 6.98
N GLY A 4 -11.03 -27.00 6.49
CA GLY A 4 -9.81 -27.02 7.30
C GLY A 4 -9.48 -25.62 7.82
N LEU A 5 -9.50 -25.49 9.15
CA LEU A 5 -8.88 -24.37 9.87
C LEU A 5 -7.36 -24.61 9.96
N PRO A 6 -6.50 -23.60 9.73
CA PRO A 6 -5.09 -23.72 10.04
C PRO A 6 -4.86 -23.69 11.56
N PRO A 7 -3.89 -24.47 12.08
CA PRO A 7 -3.55 -24.43 13.50
C PRO A 7 -2.89 -23.10 13.86
N ALA A 8 -3.34 -22.51 14.97
CA ALA A 8 -2.72 -21.37 15.60
C ALA A 8 -1.28 -21.71 16.01
N SER A 9 -0.32 -20.91 15.56
CA SER A 9 1.07 -21.00 16.00
C SER A 9 1.18 -20.64 17.49
N PRO A 10 1.79 -21.49 18.33
CA PRO A 10 2.07 -21.12 19.71
C PRO A 10 3.22 -20.11 19.74
N GLY A 11 2.91 -18.94 20.30
CA GLY A 11 3.86 -17.87 20.55
C GLY A 11 5.08 -18.38 21.32
N HIS A 12 6.23 -18.33 20.65
CA HIS A 12 7.52 -18.40 21.30
C HIS A 12 7.85 -17.00 21.81
N GLY A 13 8.11 -16.90 23.11
CA GLY A 13 8.50 -15.64 23.74
C GLY A 13 8.41 -15.63 25.26
N ARG A 14 8.48 -16.80 25.93
CA ARG A 14 8.91 -16.81 27.33
C ARG A 14 10.40 -16.52 27.32
N HIS A 15 10.76 -15.31 27.73
CA HIS A 15 12.13 -15.00 28.12
C HIS A 15 12.47 -15.91 29.31
N SER A 16 13.12 -17.03 29.02
CA SER A 16 13.91 -17.71 30.02
C SER A 16 14.99 -16.72 30.44
N PHE A 17 14.95 -16.31 31.70
CA PHE A 17 16.15 -15.81 32.37
C PHE A 17 17.16 -16.95 32.29
N GLN A 18 18.08 -16.88 31.32
CA GLN A 18 19.24 -17.73 31.37
C GLN A 18 20.02 -17.34 32.63
N PRO A 19 20.33 -18.30 33.52
CA PRO A 19 21.28 -18.04 34.59
C PRO A 19 22.59 -17.62 33.92
N ILE A 20 23.13 -16.47 34.34
CA ILE A 20 24.44 -15.98 33.90
C ILE A 20 25.44 -17.11 34.18
N SER A 21 25.91 -17.75 33.11
CA SER A 21 26.91 -18.81 33.19
C SER A 21 28.22 -18.15 33.59
N LEU A 22 28.60 -18.25 34.86
CA LEU A 22 29.87 -17.75 35.42
C LEU A 22 31.09 -18.57 34.97
N SER A 23 31.01 -19.26 33.83
CA SER A 23 32.00 -20.22 33.35
C SER A 23 32.95 -19.67 32.29
N GLU A 24 32.97 -18.36 32.02
CA GLU A 24 33.92 -17.73 31.10
C GLU A 24 34.97 -16.87 31.83
N PRO A 25 35.96 -17.46 32.52
CA PRO A 25 37.17 -16.73 32.90
C PRO A 25 38.10 -16.46 31.69
N GLU A 26 37.80 -17.03 30.51
CA GLU A 26 38.70 -17.00 29.36
C GLU A 26 38.64 -15.70 28.54
N GLU A 27 37.46 -15.06 28.42
CA GLU A 27 37.34 -13.75 27.76
C GLU A 27 37.99 -12.63 28.57
N GLY A 28 37.86 -12.67 29.91
CA GLY A 28 38.58 -11.76 30.79
C GLY A 28 40.10 -11.92 30.71
N ALA A 29 40.60 -13.16 30.55
CA ALA A 29 42.02 -13.45 30.38
C ALA A 29 42.55 -12.99 29.01
N THR A 30 41.76 -13.08 27.95
CA THR A 30 42.15 -12.57 26.62
C THR A 30 42.16 -11.05 26.59
N LEU A 31 41.19 -10.37 27.22
CA LEU A 31 41.21 -8.92 27.39
C LEU A 31 42.41 -8.44 28.23
N ALA A 32 42.73 -9.17 29.32
CA ALA A 32 43.92 -8.93 30.13
C ALA A 32 45.22 -9.20 29.36
N ALA A 33 45.25 -10.22 28.49
CA ALA A 33 46.41 -10.54 27.65
C ALA A 33 46.61 -9.52 26.51
N MET A 34 45.53 -8.95 25.95
CA MET A 34 45.60 -7.90 24.94
C MET A 34 46.09 -6.58 25.54
N THR A 35 45.61 -6.23 26.73
CA THR A 35 46.18 -5.10 27.47
C THR A 35 47.63 -5.36 27.85
N ALA A 36 47.99 -6.56 28.32
CA ALA A 36 49.39 -6.93 28.63
C ALA A 36 50.34 -6.85 27.42
N ARG A 37 49.90 -7.20 26.20
CA ARG A 37 50.73 -7.09 24.99
C ARG A 37 50.87 -5.66 24.47
N SER A 38 49.91 -4.78 24.74
CA SER A 38 50.02 -3.36 24.35
C SER A 38 50.99 -2.57 25.26
N TYR A 39 51.31 -3.08 26.45
CA TYR A 39 52.39 -2.55 27.31
C TYR A 39 53.81 -2.99 26.87
N GLY A 40 53.98 -3.61 25.69
CA GLY A 40 55.28 -3.95 25.11
C GLY A 40 56.10 -2.75 24.62
N GLN A 41 55.52 -1.54 24.57
CA GLN A 41 56.29 -0.31 24.55
C GLN A 41 56.66 0.03 25.99
N SER A 42 57.89 -0.33 26.38
CA SER A 42 58.55 0.08 27.62
C SER A 42 58.14 1.50 27.99
N ARG A 43 57.24 1.65 28.96
CA ARG A 43 57.03 2.95 29.60
C ARG A 43 58.41 3.40 30.08
N PRO A 44 58.93 4.56 29.61
CA PRO A 44 60.24 5.02 30.04
C PRO A 44 60.26 5.05 31.57
N GLY A 45 61.20 4.32 32.17
CA GLY A 45 61.32 4.27 33.63
C GLY A 45 61.55 5.67 34.15
N THR A 46 60.57 6.23 34.87
CA THR A 46 60.63 7.60 35.40
C THR A 46 61.80 7.82 36.37
N ALA A 47 62.40 6.74 36.86
CA ALA A 47 63.55 6.73 37.76
C ALA A 47 64.88 7.15 37.11
N ALA A 48 65.00 7.11 35.77
CA ALA A 48 66.26 7.42 35.06
C ALA A 48 66.18 8.69 34.18
N CYS A 49 65.01 9.31 34.05
CA CYS A 49 64.82 10.48 33.20
C CYS A 49 65.17 11.79 33.93
N SER A 50 65.73 12.72 33.17
CA SER A 50 65.92 14.09 33.65
C SER A 50 64.56 14.77 33.90
N LYS A 51 64.53 15.78 34.78
CA LYS A 51 63.31 16.56 35.08
C LYS A 51 62.65 17.11 33.81
N ASP A 52 63.44 17.56 32.83
CA ASP A 52 62.93 18.14 31.58
C ASP A 52 62.26 17.10 30.68
N GLU A 53 62.77 15.87 30.65
CA GLU A 53 62.16 14.77 29.91
C GLU A 53 60.83 14.33 30.54
N LEU A 54 60.76 14.27 31.87
CA LEU A 54 59.53 14.01 32.60
C LEU A 54 58.45 15.04 32.27
N VAL A 55 58.80 16.34 32.26
CA VAL A 55 57.86 17.41 31.89
C VAL A 55 57.38 17.26 30.44
N LYS A 56 58.28 16.92 29.49
CA LYS A 56 57.90 16.67 28.09
C LYS A 56 56.95 15.47 27.95
N MET A 57 57.20 14.39 28.68
CA MET A 57 56.32 13.21 28.67
C MET A 57 54.92 13.54 29.21
N VAL A 58 54.83 14.24 30.35
CA VAL A 58 53.53 14.64 30.92
C VAL A 58 52.77 15.58 29.99
N ARG A 59 53.46 16.53 29.34
CA ARG A 59 52.82 17.41 28.35
C ARG A 59 52.30 16.65 27.15
N ARG A 60 53.05 15.66 26.65
CA ARG A 60 52.63 14.79 25.55
C ARG A 60 51.42 13.96 25.95
N GLU A 61 51.47 13.29 27.11
CA GLU A 61 50.36 12.50 27.63
C GLU A 61 49.08 13.34 27.79
N ARG A 62 49.18 14.56 28.33
CA ARG A 62 48.03 15.47 28.46
C ARG A 62 47.45 15.86 27.10
N ALA A 63 48.30 16.14 26.11
CA ALA A 63 47.85 16.48 24.77
C ALA A 63 47.21 15.27 24.04
N GLU A 64 47.77 14.08 24.21
CA GLU A 64 47.20 12.83 23.68
C GLU A 64 45.85 12.51 24.35
N ARG A 65 45.76 12.71 25.66
CA ARG A 65 44.52 12.54 26.41
C ARG A 65 43.44 13.51 25.95
N GLN A 66 43.78 14.78 25.77
CA GLN A 66 42.84 15.78 25.26
C GLN A 66 42.31 15.38 23.87
N LYS A 67 43.19 14.97 22.96
CA LYS A 67 42.77 14.48 21.63
C LYS A 67 41.88 13.24 21.69
N ALA A 68 42.16 12.33 22.62
CA ALA A 68 41.33 11.15 22.83
C ALA A 68 39.95 11.53 23.40
N GLU A 69 39.89 12.51 24.31
CA GLU A 69 38.63 13.04 24.84
C GLU A 69 37.81 13.75 23.76
N GLU A 70 38.45 14.55 22.89
CA GLU A 70 37.81 15.17 21.70
C GLU A 70 37.25 14.10 20.75
N LEU A 71 38.06 13.09 20.38
CA LEU A 71 37.60 12.00 19.51
C LEU A 71 36.45 11.19 20.13
N VAL A 72 36.47 10.96 21.45
CA VAL A 72 35.36 10.27 22.13
C VAL A 72 34.09 11.10 22.08
N GLN A 73 34.19 12.43 22.13
CA GLN A 73 33.03 13.29 21.98
C GLN A 73 32.50 13.24 20.55
N ASP A 74 33.36 13.39 19.54
CA ASP A 74 32.95 13.31 18.13
C ASP A 74 32.25 11.98 17.81
N LEU A 75 32.79 10.86 18.31
CA LEU A 75 32.18 9.54 18.13
C LEU A 75 30.86 9.37 18.88
N ARG A 76 30.65 10.08 20.00
CA ARG A 76 29.36 10.06 20.71
C ARG A 76 28.30 10.81 19.92
N ASP A 77 28.67 11.97 19.40
CA ASP A 77 27.79 12.79 18.58
C ASP A 77 27.40 12.02 17.30
N GLU A 78 28.35 11.36 16.64
CA GLU A 78 28.07 10.51 15.47
C GLU A 78 27.15 9.31 15.81
N VAL A 79 27.34 8.69 16.98
CA VAL A 79 26.45 7.61 17.43
C VAL A 79 25.04 8.10 17.71
N GLU A 80 24.88 9.31 18.25
CA GLU A 80 23.57 9.95 18.46
C GLU A 80 22.89 10.24 17.12
N ASP A 81 23.59 10.85 16.18
CA ASP A 81 23.08 11.13 14.83
C ASP A 81 22.62 9.85 14.12
N LEU A 82 23.43 8.78 14.16
CA LEU A 82 23.07 7.50 13.57
C LEU A 82 21.86 6.84 14.25
N GLN A 83 21.67 7.04 15.55
CA GLN A 83 20.48 6.55 16.27
C GLN A 83 19.23 7.30 15.81
N ASP A 84 19.32 8.62 15.65
CA ASP A 84 18.23 9.45 15.17
C ASP A 84 17.84 9.10 13.72
N GLU A 85 18.82 8.92 12.84
CA GLU A 85 18.59 8.47 11.46
C GLU A 85 17.93 7.09 11.43
N ARG A 86 18.42 6.15 12.23
CA ARG A 86 17.84 4.81 12.34
C ARG A 86 16.39 4.88 12.80
N ASP A 87 16.07 5.71 13.77
CA ASP A 87 14.70 5.87 14.27
C ASP A 87 13.78 6.56 13.26
N MET A 88 14.31 7.53 12.52
CA MET A 88 13.61 8.14 11.40
C MET A 88 13.27 7.11 10.32
N ILE A 89 14.24 6.30 9.89
CA ILE A 89 14.04 5.26 8.88
C ILE A 89 13.02 4.23 9.38
N GLN A 90 13.10 3.82 10.64
CA GLN A 90 12.12 2.89 11.21
C GLN A 90 10.70 3.45 11.22
N ARG A 91 10.53 4.73 11.56
CA ARG A 91 9.24 5.42 11.48
C ARG A 91 8.71 5.44 10.05
N ALA A 92 9.54 5.84 9.09
CA ALA A 92 9.17 5.88 7.67
C ALA A 92 8.77 4.49 7.12
N LEU A 93 9.50 3.44 7.50
CA LEU A 93 9.19 2.07 7.10
C LEU A 93 7.85 1.59 7.64
N ARG A 94 7.53 1.91 8.91
CA ARG A 94 6.24 1.59 9.52
C ARG A 94 5.11 2.29 8.78
N GLU A 95 5.24 3.60 8.56
CA GLU A 95 4.24 4.39 7.85
C GLU A 95 3.99 3.85 6.43
N ARG A 96 5.05 3.60 5.65
CA ARG A 96 4.94 3.02 4.31
C ARG A 96 4.22 1.67 4.33
N THR A 97 4.54 0.82 5.31
CA THR A 97 3.92 -0.49 5.47
C THR A 97 2.43 -0.38 5.77
N ASP A 98 2.04 0.59 6.60
CA ASP A 98 0.63 0.79 6.94
C ASP A 98 -0.16 1.42 5.80
N GLN A 99 0.45 2.34 5.04
CA GLN A 99 -0.11 2.85 3.78
C GLN A 99 -0.32 1.72 2.76
N GLN A 100 0.67 0.83 2.58
CA GLN A 100 0.55 -0.32 1.68
C GLN A 100 -0.59 -1.25 2.10
N LYS A 101 -0.71 -1.57 3.40
CA LYS A 101 -1.83 -2.38 3.91
C LYS A 101 -3.18 -1.72 3.68
N LYS A 102 -3.27 -0.38 3.73
CA LYS A 102 -4.50 0.35 3.42
C LYS A 102 -4.87 0.19 1.95
N VAL A 103 -3.93 0.43 1.05
CA VAL A 103 -4.12 0.25 -0.40
C VAL A 103 -4.54 -1.19 -0.72
N GLU A 104 -3.91 -2.20 -0.11
CA GLU A 104 -4.30 -3.60 -0.34
C GLU A 104 -5.75 -3.90 0.11
N ARG A 105 -6.18 -3.33 1.24
CA ARG A 105 -7.57 -3.47 1.70
C ARG A 105 -8.55 -2.80 0.74
N ASP A 106 -8.22 -1.60 0.27
CA ASP A 106 -9.04 -0.84 -0.66
C ASP A 106 -9.19 -1.57 -2.00
N VAL A 107 -8.09 -2.12 -2.54
CA VAL A 107 -8.09 -2.94 -3.77
C VAL A 107 -8.95 -4.20 -3.60
N ARG A 108 -8.85 -4.90 -2.45
CA ARG A 108 -9.70 -6.07 -2.17
C ARG A 108 -11.18 -5.69 -2.10
N LEU A 109 -11.51 -4.59 -1.43
CA LEU A 109 -12.88 -4.10 -1.35
C LEU A 109 -13.43 -3.73 -2.74
N GLN A 110 -12.65 -3.00 -3.53
CA GLN A 110 -13.00 -2.61 -4.88
C GLN A 110 -13.23 -3.84 -5.78
N THR A 111 -12.40 -4.88 -5.63
CA THR A 111 -12.57 -6.16 -6.34
C THR A 111 -13.90 -6.83 -5.98
N ILE A 112 -14.26 -6.87 -4.69
CA ILE A 112 -15.54 -7.41 -4.22
C ILE A 112 -16.71 -6.61 -4.81
N VAL A 113 -16.64 -5.28 -4.77
CA VAL A 113 -17.68 -4.39 -5.29
C VAL A 113 -17.87 -4.61 -6.80
N TYR A 114 -16.79 -4.67 -7.59
CA TYR A 114 -16.92 -4.91 -9.02
C TYR A 114 -17.49 -6.29 -9.32
N ARG A 115 -17.05 -7.33 -8.60
CA ARG A 115 -17.61 -8.67 -8.76
C ARG A 115 -19.11 -8.70 -8.43
N ALA A 116 -19.52 -8.06 -7.35
CA ALA A 116 -20.92 -7.97 -6.95
C ALA A 116 -21.76 -7.24 -8.03
N LYS A 117 -21.26 -6.11 -8.55
CA LYS A 117 -21.92 -5.38 -9.64
C LYS A 117 -22.01 -6.18 -10.93
N ALA A 118 -20.96 -6.91 -11.29
CA ALA A 118 -20.98 -7.78 -12.46
C ALA A 118 -22.02 -8.89 -12.32
N GLN A 119 -22.14 -9.49 -11.12
CA GLN A 119 -23.17 -10.48 -10.82
C GLN A 119 -24.58 -9.88 -10.86
N GLU A 120 -24.78 -8.69 -10.31
CA GLU A 120 -26.07 -7.98 -10.37
C GLU A 120 -26.49 -7.70 -11.83
N GLN A 121 -25.56 -7.20 -12.65
CA GLN A 121 -25.80 -7.00 -14.08
C GLN A 121 -26.13 -8.30 -14.81
N GLN A 122 -25.40 -9.38 -14.51
CA GLN A 122 -25.69 -10.70 -15.08
C GLN A 122 -27.09 -11.17 -14.72
N ILE A 123 -27.49 -11.08 -13.43
CA ILE A 123 -28.82 -11.46 -12.97
C ILE A 123 -29.90 -10.62 -13.66
N SER A 124 -29.67 -9.31 -13.82
CA SER A 124 -30.57 -8.40 -14.52
C SER A 124 -30.73 -8.79 -16.00
N CYS A 125 -29.64 -9.10 -16.68
CA CYS A 125 -29.67 -9.58 -18.08
C CYS A 125 -30.42 -10.92 -18.20
N ASP A 126 -30.17 -11.86 -17.29
CA ASP A 126 -30.85 -13.16 -17.26
C ASP A 126 -32.35 -13.02 -16.98
N GLU A 127 -32.73 -12.07 -16.13
CA GLU A 127 -34.15 -11.75 -15.87
C GLU A 127 -34.82 -11.15 -17.10
N LEU A 128 -34.18 -10.18 -17.78
CA LEU A 128 -34.69 -9.62 -19.02
C LEU A 128 -34.84 -10.70 -20.11
N ALA A 129 -33.85 -11.56 -20.28
CA ALA A 129 -33.91 -12.68 -21.21
C ALA A 129 -35.10 -13.61 -20.90
N ARG A 130 -35.32 -13.97 -19.62
CA ARG A 130 -36.49 -14.76 -19.21
C ARG A 130 -37.81 -14.06 -19.50
N ARG A 131 -37.92 -12.75 -19.21
CA ARG A 131 -39.12 -11.95 -19.51
C ARG A 131 -39.40 -11.88 -21.01
N LEU A 132 -38.37 -11.76 -21.84
CA LEU A 132 -38.50 -11.76 -23.31
C LEU A 132 -38.99 -13.11 -23.85
N VAL A 133 -38.41 -14.22 -23.37
CA VAL A 133 -38.86 -15.57 -23.75
C VAL A 133 -40.32 -15.78 -23.35
N LYS A 134 -40.71 -15.37 -22.14
CA LYS A 134 -42.09 -15.45 -21.67
C LYS A 134 -43.04 -14.61 -22.53
N ALA A 135 -42.68 -13.35 -22.82
CA ALA A 135 -43.48 -12.47 -23.68
C ALA A 135 -43.63 -13.04 -25.10
N LYS A 136 -42.57 -13.62 -25.66
CA LYS A 136 -42.64 -14.32 -26.96
C LYS A 136 -43.60 -15.50 -26.91
N HIS A 137 -43.58 -16.29 -25.83
CA HIS A 137 -44.51 -17.41 -25.66
C HIS A 137 -45.96 -16.94 -25.51
N GLU A 138 -46.20 -15.88 -24.74
CA GLU A 138 -47.52 -15.24 -24.59
C GLU A 138 -48.08 -14.73 -25.93
N VAL A 139 -47.25 -14.10 -26.78
CA VAL A 139 -47.68 -13.68 -28.12
C VAL A 139 -47.98 -14.89 -29.01
N ALA A 140 -47.16 -15.93 -28.96
CA ALA A 140 -47.37 -17.15 -29.75
C ALA A 140 -48.66 -17.90 -29.35
N THR A 141 -49.02 -17.92 -28.06
CA THR A 141 -50.27 -18.55 -27.61
C THR A 141 -51.50 -17.71 -27.96
N LEU A 142 -51.41 -16.38 -27.90
CA LEU A 142 -52.48 -15.47 -28.36
C LEU A 142 -52.67 -15.52 -29.89
N ALA A 143 -51.62 -15.84 -30.64
CA ALA A 143 -51.66 -16.05 -32.09
C ALA A 143 -52.25 -17.41 -32.51
N ALA A 144 -52.21 -18.42 -31.63
CA ALA A 144 -52.57 -19.79 -31.95
C ALA A 144 -54.06 -20.05 -32.31
N PRO A 145 -55.08 -19.34 -31.75
CA PRO A 145 -56.47 -19.57 -32.13
C PRO A 145 -56.90 -18.86 -33.43
N ALA A 146 -56.04 -18.07 -34.08
CA ALA A 146 -56.33 -17.35 -35.33
C ALA A 146 -56.00 -18.15 -36.62
N LEU A 147 -55.87 -19.48 -36.53
CA LEU A 147 -55.79 -20.36 -37.71
C LEU A 147 -57.18 -20.59 -38.35
N GLY A 148 -57.86 -19.50 -38.68
CA GLY A 148 -58.99 -19.44 -39.60
C GLY A 148 -58.56 -18.65 -40.84
N GLN A 149 -58.43 -19.35 -41.97
CA GLN A 149 -57.85 -18.83 -43.21
C GLN A 149 -58.59 -17.58 -43.75
N GLY A 150 -57.92 -16.42 -43.84
CA GLY A 150 -58.44 -15.28 -44.61
C GLY A 150 -57.71 -13.94 -44.46
N ALA A 151 -57.26 -13.56 -43.25
CA ALA A 151 -56.79 -12.19 -42.95
C ALA A 151 -55.27 -12.09 -42.68
N ARG A 152 -54.46 -12.80 -43.49
CA ARG A 152 -53.06 -13.14 -43.16
C ARG A 152 -52.06 -11.99 -43.06
N GLN A 153 -52.36 -10.78 -43.54
CA GLN A 153 -51.39 -9.68 -43.58
C GLN A 153 -51.65 -8.63 -42.49
N GLU A 154 -52.91 -8.30 -42.19
CA GLU A 154 -53.26 -7.31 -41.15
C GLU A 154 -53.08 -7.86 -39.74
N GLU A 155 -53.43 -9.13 -39.48
CA GLU A 155 -53.23 -9.75 -38.16
C GLU A 155 -51.75 -9.96 -37.81
N GLN A 156 -50.91 -10.22 -38.82
CA GLN A 156 -49.47 -10.38 -38.60
C GLN A 156 -48.81 -9.04 -38.21
N VAL A 157 -49.26 -7.93 -38.81
CA VAL A 157 -48.84 -6.58 -38.43
C VAL A 157 -49.32 -6.22 -37.03
N GLN A 158 -50.58 -6.52 -36.68
CA GLN A 158 -51.11 -6.29 -35.33
C GLN A 158 -50.41 -7.15 -34.25
N MET A 159 -50.03 -8.40 -34.57
CA MET A 159 -49.19 -9.23 -33.69
C MET A 159 -47.79 -8.63 -33.51
N PHE A 160 -47.20 -8.09 -34.57
CA PHE A 160 -45.90 -7.45 -34.48
C PHE A 160 -45.96 -6.15 -33.66
N ASP A 161 -47.04 -5.38 -33.81
CA ASP A 161 -47.26 -4.14 -33.09
C ASP A 161 -47.54 -4.37 -31.60
N SER A 162 -48.28 -5.43 -31.26
CA SER A 162 -48.50 -5.86 -29.87
C SER A 162 -47.22 -6.39 -29.23
N PHE A 163 -46.41 -7.18 -29.95
CA PHE A 163 -45.07 -7.58 -29.50
C PHE A 163 -44.17 -6.36 -29.28
N ARG A 164 -44.15 -5.42 -30.22
CA ARG A 164 -43.37 -4.18 -30.13
C ARG A 164 -43.80 -3.32 -28.94
N HIS A 165 -45.10 -3.15 -28.70
CA HIS A 165 -45.61 -2.45 -27.52
C HIS A 165 -45.19 -3.12 -26.22
N ARG A 166 -45.29 -4.45 -26.15
CA ARG A 166 -44.87 -5.20 -24.96
C ARG A 166 -43.36 -5.12 -24.72
N LEU A 167 -42.56 -5.19 -25.78
CA LEU A 167 -41.11 -5.00 -25.73
C LEU A 167 -40.76 -3.61 -25.18
N MET A 168 -41.39 -2.56 -25.72
CA MET A 168 -41.18 -1.18 -25.28
C MET A 168 -41.60 -0.98 -23.82
N GLN A 169 -42.66 -1.63 -23.36
CA GLN A 169 -43.10 -1.59 -21.96
C GLN A 169 -42.06 -2.22 -21.02
N ILE A 170 -41.50 -3.38 -21.39
CA ILE A 170 -40.45 -4.07 -20.62
C ILE A 170 -39.17 -3.22 -20.55
N LEU A 171 -38.78 -2.58 -21.66
CA LEU A 171 -37.61 -1.70 -21.70
C LEU A 171 -37.83 -0.38 -20.92
N SER A 172 -39.05 0.17 -20.95
CA SER A 172 -39.38 1.44 -20.27
C SER A 172 -39.52 1.30 -18.75
N THR A 173 -39.92 0.12 -18.27
CA THR A 173 -40.04 -0.16 -16.83
C THR A 173 -38.70 -0.45 -16.14
N GLY A 174 -37.61 -0.61 -16.90
CA GLY A 174 -36.26 -0.76 -16.39
C GLY A 174 -35.47 0.55 -16.24
N SER A 175 -36.09 1.71 -16.46
CA SER A 175 -35.39 3.00 -16.35
C SER A 175 -35.34 3.48 -14.90
N THR A 176 -34.23 3.19 -14.21
CA THR A 176 -33.45 4.09 -13.32
C THR A 176 -32.25 3.31 -12.73
N PRO A 177 -31.12 3.95 -12.35
CA PRO A 177 -30.85 5.39 -12.28
C PRO A 177 -29.78 5.87 -13.28
N LYS A 178 -29.76 7.20 -13.48
CA LYS A 178 -28.68 7.98 -14.10
C LYS A 178 -27.31 7.40 -13.80
N TRP A 179 -26.72 6.71 -14.78
CA TRP A 179 -25.29 6.49 -14.80
C TRP A 179 -24.64 7.77 -15.29
N THR A 180 -24.45 8.73 -14.39
CA THR A 180 -23.45 9.78 -14.60
C THR A 180 -22.12 9.19 -14.18
N PRO A 181 -21.14 9.00 -15.09
CA PRO A 181 -19.78 8.70 -14.68
C PRO A 181 -19.29 9.90 -13.86
N ARG A 182 -19.21 9.75 -12.53
CA ARG A 182 -18.84 10.82 -11.59
C ARG A 182 -17.33 11.10 -11.58
N THR A 183 -16.57 10.47 -12.48
CA THR A 183 -15.11 10.55 -12.54
C THR A 183 -14.68 10.70 -14.00
N THR A 184 -14.25 11.90 -14.36
CA THR A 184 -13.42 12.14 -15.55
C THR A 184 -12.02 11.61 -15.26
N ILE A 185 -11.62 10.55 -15.96
CA ILE A 185 -10.25 10.03 -15.90
C ILE A 185 -9.44 10.81 -16.93
N THR A 186 -8.58 11.71 -16.46
CA THR A 186 -7.56 12.36 -17.29
C THR A 186 -6.26 11.59 -17.12
N VAL A 187 -5.78 10.96 -18.20
CA VAL A 187 -4.45 10.36 -18.24
C VAL A 187 -3.49 11.42 -18.73
N SER A 188 -2.60 11.87 -17.84
CA SER A 188 -1.52 12.79 -18.18
C SER A 188 -0.24 11.98 -18.27
N GLU A 189 0.35 11.92 -19.46
CA GLU A 189 1.67 11.34 -19.68
C GLU A 189 2.71 12.42 -19.40
N GLU A 190 3.22 12.46 -18.18
CA GLU A 190 4.32 13.36 -17.81
C GLU A 190 5.64 12.61 -18.00
N MET A 191 6.38 12.97 -19.04
CA MET A 191 7.75 12.50 -19.22
C MET A 191 8.64 13.20 -18.21
N HIS A 192 9.10 12.47 -17.19
CA HIS A 192 10.20 12.88 -16.32
C HIS A 192 11.37 11.94 -16.56
N GLY A 193 12.24 12.32 -17.49
CA GLY A 193 13.47 11.60 -17.77
C GLY A 193 14.49 12.55 -18.38
N ASP A 194 15.66 12.65 -17.75
CA ASP A 194 16.82 13.32 -18.31
C ASP A 194 17.29 12.47 -19.51
N PRO A 195 17.25 12.98 -20.77
CA PRO A 195 17.46 12.17 -21.97
C PRO A 195 18.87 11.59 -22.10
N SER A 196 19.78 11.91 -21.16
CA SER A 196 21.17 11.46 -21.18
C SER A 196 21.41 10.10 -20.51
N ALA A 197 20.42 9.53 -19.79
CA ALA A 197 20.63 8.31 -18.99
C ALA A 197 20.22 6.99 -19.69
N GLY A 198 19.61 7.03 -20.88
CA GLY A 198 19.34 5.82 -21.68
C GLY A 198 18.35 4.82 -21.05
N ILE A 199 17.63 5.21 -20.00
CA ILE A 199 16.59 4.42 -19.36
C ILE A 199 15.31 5.25 -19.42
N GLU A 200 14.50 5.04 -20.45
CA GLU A 200 13.17 5.62 -20.56
C GLU A 200 12.23 4.80 -19.67
N GLU A 201 11.94 5.30 -18.47
CA GLU A 201 10.92 4.75 -17.60
C GLU A 201 9.62 5.55 -17.77
N SER A 202 8.71 5.06 -18.61
CA SER A 202 7.38 5.65 -18.78
C SER A 202 6.50 5.30 -17.56
N VAL A 203 6.37 6.22 -16.61
CA VAL A 203 5.47 6.05 -15.46
C VAL A 203 4.15 6.76 -15.75
N ALA A 204 3.07 5.99 -15.95
CA ALA A 204 1.74 6.55 -16.11
C ALA A 204 1.11 6.86 -14.75
N PHE A 205 0.85 8.14 -14.48
CA PHE A 205 0.16 8.58 -13.26
C PHE A 205 -1.34 8.69 -13.52
N VAL A 206 -2.12 7.86 -12.83
CA VAL A 206 -3.59 7.94 -12.85
C VAL A 206 -4.03 8.84 -11.69
N ARG A 207 -4.38 10.09 -12.00
CA ARG A 207 -4.91 11.04 -11.01
C ARG A 207 -6.44 11.04 -11.06
N LEU A 208 -7.07 10.51 -10.02
CA LEU A 208 -8.52 10.60 -9.83
C LEU A 208 -8.85 11.98 -9.24
N SER A 209 -9.43 12.86 -10.06
CA SER A 209 -9.91 14.17 -9.60
C SER A 209 -11.38 14.08 -9.22
N GLU A 210 -11.74 14.58 -8.03
CA GLU A 210 -13.14 14.76 -7.66
C GLU A 210 -13.73 15.92 -8.48
N PRO A 211 -14.98 15.82 -8.96
CA PRO A 211 -15.61 16.94 -9.64
C PRO A 211 -15.74 18.09 -8.64
N VAL A 212 -15.15 19.23 -8.99
CA VAL A 212 -15.39 20.52 -8.32
C VAL A 212 -16.90 20.70 -8.32
N GLY A 213 -17.52 20.53 -7.16
CA GLY A 213 -18.90 20.89 -6.96
C GLY A 213 -18.99 22.37 -7.28
N ASP A 214 -19.83 22.70 -8.26
CA ASP A 214 -20.26 24.06 -8.55
C ASP A 214 -20.97 24.59 -7.30
N ALA A 215 -20.16 25.09 -6.37
CA ALA A 215 -20.63 25.85 -5.23
C ALA A 215 -21.07 27.18 -5.82
N GLY A 216 -22.37 27.26 -6.14
CA GLY A 216 -23.08 28.50 -6.34
C GLY A 216 -22.94 29.38 -5.08
N GLY A 217 -21.81 30.05 -4.96
CA GLY A 217 -21.56 31.12 -4.01
C GLY A 217 -22.19 32.38 -4.58
N GLY A 218 -23.47 32.58 -4.27
CA GLY A 218 -24.12 33.87 -4.46
C GLY A 218 -23.29 34.95 -3.78
N GLY A 219 -22.78 35.89 -4.59
CA GLY A 219 -22.16 37.09 -4.07
C GLY A 219 -23.18 37.91 -3.28
N PRO A 220 -22.82 38.48 -2.12
CA PRO A 220 -23.67 39.49 -1.50
C PRO A 220 -23.59 40.78 -2.33
N ALA A 221 -24.74 41.17 -2.86
CA ALA A 221 -25.01 42.52 -3.30
C ALA A 221 -25.64 43.30 -2.13
N GLY A 222 -25.15 44.54 -1.90
CA GLY A 222 -25.72 45.54 -0.98
C GLY A 222 -25.22 45.42 0.46
N GLU A 223 -24.78 46.47 1.15
CA GLU A 223 -24.78 47.94 0.93
C GLU A 223 -23.49 48.53 1.51
#